data_AF-A0A7W1UJ92-F1
#
_entry.id   AF-A0A7W1UJ92-F1
#
_cell.length_a   1.000
_cell.length_b   1.000
_cell.length_c   1.000
_cell.angle_alpha   90.00
_cell.angle_beta   90.00
_cell.angle_gamma   90.00
#
_symmetry.space_group_name_H-M   'P 1'
#
loop_
_entity.id
_entity.type
_entity.pdbx_description
1 polymer ?
#
loop_
_entity_poly.entity_id
_entity_poly.type
_entity_poly.pdbx_seq_one_letter_code
_entity_poly.pdbx_strand_id
1 'polypeptide(L)' 'MTMLRITDRGLYCDAGDFHIDPWLPVDRAVITHAHGD' A
#
# COMPACT_ATOMS: atom_id res chain seq x y z
N MET A 1 -8.05 -5.39 16.07
CA MET A 1 -7.15 -5.57 14.92
C MET A 1 -7.63 -4.64 13.83
N THR A 2 -6.77 -3.75 13.34
CA THR A 2 -7.15 -2.77 12.33
C THR A 2 -6.78 -3.33 10.97
N MET A 3 -7.75 -3.51 10.08
CA MET A 3 -7.52 -4.12 8.76
C MET A 3 -6.63 -3.27 7.86
N LEU A 4 -6.73 -1.94 7.99
CA LEU A 4 -5.99 -0.95 7.21
C LEU A 4 -5.33 0.08 8.14
N ARG A 5 -4.06 0.38 7.92
CA ARG A 5 -3.33 1.40 8.69
C ARG A 5 -2.53 2.32 7.79
N ILE A 6 -2.40 3.58 8.21
CA ILE A 6 -1.50 4.54 7.58
C ILE A 6 -0.10 4.33 8.14
N THR A 7 0.88 4.36 7.26
CA THR A 7 2.32 4.31 7.56
C THR A 7 3.01 5.47 6.87
N ASP A 8 4.30 5.64 7.13
CA ASP A 8 5.18 6.54 6.38
C ASP A 8 5.29 6.17 4.89
N ARG A 9 5.02 4.91 4.53
CA ARG A 9 5.07 4.39 3.15
C ARG A 9 3.73 4.40 2.43
N GLY A 10 2.63 4.69 3.12
CA GLY A 10 1.27 4.70 2.58
C GLY A 10 0.27 3.83 3.34
N LEU A 11 -0.78 3.39 2.63
CA LEU A 11 -1.86 2.57 3.18
C LEU A 11 -1.46 1.09 3.19
N TYR A 12 -1.37 0.49 4.38
CA TYR A 12 -1.01 -0.92 4.57
C TYR A 12 -2.21 -1.77 4.97
N CYS A 13 -2.31 -2.97 4.38
CA CYS A 13 -3.33 -3.97 4.71
C CYS A 13 -2.72 -5.14 5.51
N ASP A 14 -3.10 -5.25 6.79
CA ASP A 14 -2.59 -6.31 7.67
C ASP A 14 -3.04 -7.70 7.21
N ALA A 15 -4.25 -7.83 6.66
CA ALA A 15 -4.81 -9.11 6.23
C ALA A 15 -4.15 -9.68 4.96
N GLY A 16 -3.61 -8.79 4.11
CA GLY A 16 -3.03 -9.15 2.82
C GLY A 16 -1.50 -9.06 2.77
N ASP A 17 -0.87 -8.46 3.79
CA ASP A 17 0.57 -8.23 3.85
C ASP A 17 1.11 -7.49 2.61
N PHE A 18 0.49 -6.35 2.29
CA PHE A 18 0.88 -5.46 1.19
C PHE A 18 0.53 -4.00 1.46
N HIS A 19 1.17 -3.09 0.72
CA HIS A 19 0.75 -1.70 0.63
C HIS A 19 -0.11 -1.46 -0.61
N ILE A 20 -1.10 -0.59 -0.49
CA ILE A 20 -1.95 -0.11 -1.57
C ILE A 20 -1.42 1.26 -2.02
N ASP A 21 -1.11 1.40 -3.31
CA ASP A 21 -0.61 2.64 -3.93
C ASP A 21 0.45 3.36 -3.07
N PRO A 22 1.57 2.70 -2.72
CA PRO A 22 2.55 3.25 -1.80
C PRO A 22 3.30 4.45 -2.41
N TRP A 23 3.71 5.35 -1.53
CA TRP A 23 4.46 6.58 -1.86
C TRP A 23 5.96 6.31 -1.93
N LEU A 24 6.41 5.24 -1.27
CA LEU A 24 7.80 4.81 -1.14
C LEU A 24 7.94 3.35 -1.56
N PRO A 25 9.15 2.87 -1.89
CA PRO A 25 9.39 1.46 -2.16
C PRO A 25 8.99 0.57 -0.97
N VAL A 26 8.36 -0.55 -1.30
CA VAL A 26 7.87 -1.58 -0.38
C VAL A 26 8.10 -2.96 -0.98
N ASP A 27 8.05 -4.00 -0.15
CA ASP A 27 8.26 -5.38 -0.60
C ASP A 27 7.12 -5.90 -1.49
N ARG A 28 5.88 -5.49 -1.19
CA ARG A 28 4.69 -5.87 -1.97
C ARG A 28 3.73 -4.68 -2.10
N ALA A 29 3.55 -4.25 -3.34
CA ALA A 29 2.61 -3.20 -3.71
C ALA A 29 1.44 -3.77 -4.52
N VAL A 30 0.22 -3.35 -4.18
CA VAL A 30 -0.95 -3.46 -5.05
C VAL A 30 -1.20 -2.08 -5.61
N ILE A 31 -1.03 -1.94 -6.93
CA ILE A 31 -1.32 -0.70 -7.64
C ILE A 31 -2.75 -0.75 -8.15
N THR A 32 -3.61 0.12 -7.64
CA THR A 32 -5.03 0.16 -8.03
C THR A 32 -5.23 0.85 -9.36
N HIS A 33 -4.37 1.84 -9.64
CA HIS A 33 -4.37 2.60 -10.87
C HIS A 33 -2.97 3.06 -11.24
N ALA A 34 -2.61 2.97 -12.52
CA ALA A 34 -1.34 3.46 -13.04
C ALA A 34 -1.61 4.45 -14.19
N HIS A 35 -1.51 5.75 -13.89
CA HIS A 35 -1.42 6.77 -14.92
C HIS A 35 0.01 6.81 -15.49
N GLY A 36 0.11 7.10 -16.78
CA GLY A 36 1.39 7.28 -17.49
C GLY A 36 1.47 8.64 -18.15
N ASP A 37 1.05 9.70 -17.42
CA ASP A 37 1.20 11.09 -17.83
C ASP A 37 2.67 11.53 -17.92
#